data_AF-A0A0D6M9Q1-F1
#
_entry.id   AF-A0A0D6M9Q1-F1
#
_cell.length_a   1.000
_cell.length_b   1.000
_cell.length_c   1.000
_cell.angle_alpha   90.00
_cell.angle_beta   90.00
_cell.angle_gamma   90.00
#
_symmetry.space_group_name_H-M   'P 1'
#
loop_
_entity.id
_entity.type
_entity.pdbx_description
1 polymer ?
#
loop_
_entity_poly.entity_id
_entity_poly.type
_entity_poly.pdbx_seq_one_letter_code
_entity_poly.pdbx_strand_id
1 'polypeptide(L)'
;IFFRYFINTDSYEQGGPIFFYTGNEGKLEGFAENTFQGFMWDIALEFKAAVVFAEHRFYGKTQPYGGTSYNTTNHLGYLSSEQALADFDKSRAPRPIHIKHVQRLKGAQNSAVIAFGGSYGGMLAAWIRTKYPHKVDG
;
A
#
# COMPACT_ATOMS: atom_id res chain seq x y z
N ILE A 1 3.65 -13.39 -7.80
CA ILE A 1 3.78 -12.98 -6.38
C ILE A 1 2.37 -12.91 -5.80
N PHE A 2 2.14 -13.59 -4.68
CA PHE A 2 0.98 -13.29 -3.85
C PHE A 2 1.33 -12.05 -3.03
N PHE A 3 0.52 -11.00 -3.15
CA PHE A 3 0.74 -9.73 -2.47
C PHE A 3 -0.38 -9.46 -1.50
N ARG A 4 -0.02 -9.23 -0.25
CA ARG A 4 -0.98 -8.99 0.81
C ARG A 4 -1.24 -7.51 0.98
N TYR A 5 -2.50 -7.17 1.21
CA TYR A 5 -2.92 -5.83 1.57
C TYR A 5 -4.13 -5.91 2.51
N PHE A 6 -4.36 -4.85 3.26
CA PHE A 6 -5.60 -4.62 4.00
C PHE A 6 -6.35 -3.45 3.38
N ILE A 7 -7.67 -3.50 3.47
CA ILE A 7 -8.55 -2.44 3.02
C ILE A 7 -9.66 -2.22 4.04
N ASN A 8 -9.87 -0.97 4.43
CA ASN A 8 -11.01 -0.53 5.19
C ASN A 8 -11.78 0.51 4.35
N THR A 9 -13.09 0.33 4.28
CA THR A 9 -14.00 1.20 3.51
C THR A 9 -15.14 1.72 4.36
N ASP A 10 -15.03 1.65 5.70
CA ASP A 10 -16.12 1.97 6.62
C ASP A 10 -16.43 3.47 6.61
N SER A 11 -15.40 4.30 6.43
CA SER A 11 -15.49 5.76 6.31
C SER A 11 -15.62 6.26 4.87
N TYR A 12 -15.51 5.38 3.88
CA TYR A 12 -15.42 5.78 2.48
C TYR A 12 -16.79 6.22 1.93
N GLU A 13 -16.82 7.42 1.34
CA GLU A 13 -17.95 7.90 0.54
C GLU A 13 -17.57 7.96 -0.95
N GLN A 14 -18.57 7.87 -1.83
CA GLN A 14 -18.34 7.81 -3.26
C GLN A 14 -17.55 9.03 -3.76
N GLY A 15 -16.35 8.79 -4.29
CA GLY A 15 -15.44 9.83 -4.79
C GLY A 15 -14.47 10.38 -3.74
N GLY A 16 -14.53 9.92 -2.49
CA GLY A 16 -13.57 10.24 -1.44
C GLY A 16 -12.16 9.73 -1.76
N PRO A 17 -11.11 10.28 -1.14
CA PRO A 17 -9.73 9.91 -1.44
C PRO A 17 -9.40 8.49 -0.93
N ILE A 18 -8.27 7.96 -1.39
CA ILE A 18 -7.71 6.69 -0.94
C ILE A 18 -6.41 7.00 -0.22
N PHE A 19 -6.35 6.67 1.06
CA PHE A 19 -5.13 6.73 1.86
C PHE A 19 -4.38 5.41 1.72
N PHE A 20 -3.19 5.48 1.14
CA PHE A 20 -2.39 4.33 0.77
C PHE A 20 -1.11 4.27 1.60
N TYR A 21 -1.09 3.37 2.59
CA TYR A 21 0.10 3.12 3.40
C TYR A 21 1.09 2.23 2.63
N THR A 22 2.28 2.78 2.34
CA THR A 22 3.40 2.04 1.76
C THR A 22 4.07 1.22 2.84
N GLY A 23 3.66 -0.05 2.98
CA GLY A 23 4.24 -0.98 3.94
C GLY A 23 5.75 -1.06 3.82
N ASN A 24 6.39 -1.20 4.97
CA ASN A 24 7.84 -1.10 5.11
C ASN A 24 8.41 -2.44 5.61
N GLU A 25 9.49 -2.41 6.38
CA GLU A 25 10.34 -3.55 6.76
C GLU A 25 9.75 -4.46 7.86
N GLY A 26 8.46 -4.78 7.79
CA GLY A 26 7.79 -5.54 8.84
C GLY A 26 6.46 -6.17 8.43
N LYS A 27 5.83 -6.85 9.39
CA LYS A 27 4.51 -7.47 9.20
C LYS A 27 3.44 -6.39 9.10
N LEU A 28 2.57 -6.49 8.10
CA LEU A 28 1.51 -5.52 7.88
C LEU A 28 0.56 -5.36 9.07
N GLU A 29 0.29 -6.43 9.84
CA GLU A 29 -0.52 -6.37 11.07
C GLU A 29 0.09 -5.40 12.07
N GLY A 30 1.42 -5.46 12.26
CA GLY A 30 2.10 -4.55 13.16
C GLY A 30 1.96 -3.10 12.72
N PHE A 31 1.85 -2.81 11.42
CA PHE A 31 1.60 -1.46 10.94
C PHE A 31 0.12 -1.08 11.07
N ALA A 32 -0.81 -1.93 10.64
CA ALA A 32 -2.24 -1.66 10.78
C ALA A 32 -2.67 -1.46 12.25
N GLU A 33 -2.04 -2.20 13.18
CA GLU A 33 -2.26 -2.09 14.63
C GLU A 33 -1.44 -0.95 15.27
N ASN A 34 -0.17 -0.72 14.84
CA ASN A 34 0.76 0.20 15.53
C ASN A 34 1.18 1.46 14.77
N THR A 35 1.12 1.56 13.44
CA THR A 35 1.68 2.72 12.69
C THR A 35 0.83 3.98 12.84
N PHE A 36 1.02 4.66 13.98
CA PHE A 36 0.58 6.03 14.26
C PHE A 36 -0.89 6.18 14.68
N GLN A 37 -1.24 5.55 15.82
CA GLN A 37 -2.32 5.91 16.76
C GLN A 37 -3.48 6.73 16.17
N GLY A 38 -4.34 6.09 15.39
CA GLY A 38 -5.55 6.73 14.92
C GLY A 38 -5.34 7.65 13.73
N PHE A 39 -4.20 8.30 13.47
CA PHE A 39 -4.16 9.42 12.51
C PHE A 39 -4.80 9.09 11.16
N MET A 40 -4.31 8.08 10.42
CA MET A 40 -4.93 7.69 9.14
C MET A 40 -6.39 7.25 9.27
N TRP A 41 -6.77 6.65 10.40
CA TRP A 41 -8.14 6.22 10.69
C TRP A 41 -9.06 7.41 11.03
N ASP A 42 -8.56 8.36 11.81
CA ASP A 42 -9.22 9.57 12.29
C ASP A 42 -9.46 10.52 11.11
N ILE A 43 -8.40 10.78 10.31
CA ILE A 43 -8.54 11.61 9.12
C ILE A 43 -9.34 10.89 8.04
N ALA A 44 -9.37 9.56 7.98
CA ALA A 44 -10.24 8.87 7.02
C ALA A 44 -11.73 9.16 7.26
N LEU A 45 -12.15 9.34 8.52
CA LEU A 45 -13.52 9.74 8.86
C LEU A 45 -13.85 11.15 8.40
N GLU A 46 -12.90 12.08 8.53
CA GLU A 46 -13.05 13.48 8.12
C GLU A 46 -13.06 13.62 6.60
N PHE A 47 -12.11 12.99 5.91
CA PHE A 47 -11.95 13.07 4.46
C PHE A 47 -12.84 12.11 3.68
N LYS A 48 -13.63 11.28 4.38
CA LYS A 48 -14.44 10.20 3.77
C LYS A 48 -13.59 9.24 2.94
N ALA A 49 -12.41 8.93 3.45
CA ALA A 49 -11.38 8.22 2.72
C ALA A 49 -11.49 6.71 2.89
N ALA A 50 -11.04 5.97 1.88
CA ALA A 50 -10.73 4.56 2.03
C ALA A 50 -9.29 4.41 2.56
N VAL A 51 -9.06 3.45 3.44
CA VAL A 51 -7.72 3.18 3.98
C VAL A 51 -7.19 1.87 3.44
N VAL A 52 -5.96 1.89 2.92
CA VAL A 52 -5.30 0.74 2.32
C VAL A 52 -3.91 0.60 2.90
N PHE A 53 -3.58 -0.60 3.34
CA PHE A 53 -2.22 -0.96 3.73
C PHE A 53 -1.67 -1.99 2.75
N ALA A 54 -0.57 -1.68 2.06
CA ALA A 54 0.07 -2.58 1.11
C ALA A 54 1.34 -3.18 1.73
N GLU A 55 1.46 -4.52 1.79
CA GLU A 55 2.62 -5.16 2.40
C GLU A 55 3.84 -5.14 1.48
N HIS A 56 5.01 -4.82 2.04
CA HIS A 56 6.25 -4.83 1.28
C HIS A 56 6.64 -6.27 0.87
N ARG A 57 7.16 -6.43 -0.35
CA ARG A 57 7.74 -7.71 -0.79
C ARG A 57 8.80 -8.22 0.19
N PHE A 58 8.85 -9.54 0.37
CA PHE A 58 9.68 -10.26 1.33
C PHE A 58 9.28 -10.09 2.80
N TYR A 59 8.38 -9.16 3.17
CA TYR A 59 7.95 -9.00 4.55
C TYR A 59 6.59 -9.64 4.81
N GLY A 60 6.38 -10.05 6.07
CA GLY A 60 5.15 -10.71 6.51
C GLY A 60 4.80 -11.92 5.65
N LYS A 61 3.61 -11.91 5.04
CA LYS A 61 3.10 -13.01 4.21
C LYS A 61 3.35 -12.79 2.71
N THR A 62 3.85 -11.63 2.32
CA THR A 62 4.20 -11.31 0.93
C THR A 62 5.58 -11.86 0.61
N GLN A 63 5.64 -13.17 0.33
CA GLN A 63 6.86 -13.92 0.07
C GLN A 63 6.96 -14.34 -1.41
N PRO A 64 7.83 -13.73 -2.22
CA PRO A 64 7.94 -14.06 -3.65
C PRO A 64 8.23 -15.51 -3.97
N TYR A 65 9.00 -16.17 -3.11
CA TYR A 65 9.39 -17.57 -3.23
C TYR A 65 8.93 -18.40 -2.01
N GLY A 66 7.86 -17.96 -1.35
CA GLY A 66 7.34 -18.61 -0.15
C GLY A 66 8.40 -18.70 0.96
N GLY A 67 8.47 -19.85 1.65
CA GLY A 67 9.47 -20.10 2.70
C GLY A 67 10.93 -20.10 2.23
N THR A 68 11.18 -20.03 0.92
CA THR A 68 12.54 -20.02 0.34
C THR A 68 13.01 -18.64 -0.11
N SER A 69 12.24 -17.59 0.18
CA SER A 69 12.52 -16.21 -0.26
C SER A 69 13.90 -15.70 0.20
N TYR A 70 14.43 -16.25 1.29
CA TYR A 70 15.72 -15.86 1.85
C TYR A 70 16.86 -16.87 1.58
N ASN A 71 16.59 -17.95 0.85
CA ASN A 71 17.55 -19.06 0.73
C ASN A 71 18.75 -18.76 -0.19
N THR A 72 18.60 -17.85 -1.16
CA THR A 72 19.65 -17.57 -2.15
C THR A 72 19.78 -16.08 -2.41
N THR A 73 20.99 -15.65 -2.78
CA THR A 73 21.25 -14.28 -3.23
C THR A 73 20.46 -13.93 -4.50
N ASN A 74 20.19 -14.93 -5.36
CA ASN A 74 19.34 -14.76 -6.54
C ASN A 74 17.88 -14.42 -6.17
N HIS A 75 17.33 -15.05 -5.12
CA HIS A 75 16.00 -14.68 -4.62
C HIS A 75 16.01 -13.29 -4.00
N LEU A 76 17.04 -12.96 -3.20
CA LEU A 76 17.21 -11.65 -2.58
C LEU A 76 17.47 -10.53 -3.60
N GLY A 77 17.93 -10.84 -4.81
CA GLY A 77 18.10 -9.86 -5.89
C GLY A 77 16.80 -9.13 -6.27
N TYR A 78 15.63 -9.66 -5.89
CA TYR A 78 14.33 -9.01 -6.08
C TYR A 78 13.86 -8.18 -4.89
N LEU A 79 14.62 -8.13 -3.79
CA LEU A 79 14.36 -7.29 -2.62
C LEU A 79 15.03 -5.92 -2.84
N SER A 80 14.34 -5.02 -3.55
CA SER A 80 14.75 -3.63 -3.73
C SER A 80 13.59 -2.67 -3.56
N SER A 81 13.89 -1.40 -3.26
CA SER A 81 12.88 -0.35 -3.14
C SER A 81 12.21 -0.05 -4.48
N GLU A 82 12.95 -0.04 -5.59
CA GLU A 82 12.39 0.15 -6.94
C GLU A 82 11.35 -0.92 -7.27
N GLN A 83 11.68 -2.16 -6.89
CA GLN A 83 10.82 -3.30 -7.07
C GLN A 83 9.60 -3.27 -6.15
N ALA A 84 9.73 -2.75 -4.92
CA ALA A 84 8.61 -2.53 -4.01
C ALA A 84 7.68 -1.41 -4.48
N LEU A 85 8.24 -0.28 -4.92
CA LEU A 85 7.49 0.81 -5.56
C LEU A 85 6.77 0.31 -6.80
N ALA A 86 7.43 -0.53 -7.59
CA ALA A 86 6.81 -1.18 -8.72
C ALA A 86 5.70 -2.15 -8.30
N ASP A 87 5.71 -2.77 -7.13
CA ASP A 87 4.56 -3.58 -6.66
C ASP A 87 3.37 -2.70 -6.23
N PHE A 88 3.66 -1.54 -5.64
CA PHE A 88 2.63 -0.56 -5.28
C PHE A 88 2.00 0.09 -6.53
N ASP A 89 2.76 0.23 -7.63
CA ASP A 89 2.21 0.66 -8.92
C ASP A 89 1.57 -0.49 -9.72
N LYS A 90 2.23 -1.66 -9.78
CA LYS A 90 1.92 -2.71 -10.75
C LYS A 90 0.58 -3.37 -10.49
N SER A 91 -0.23 -3.23 -11.54
CA SER A 91 -1.41 -3.97 -12.00
C SER A 91 -1.40 -5.52 -11.94
N ARG A 92 -0.47 -6.19 -11.23
CA ARG A 92 -0.31 -7.66 -11.26
C ARG A 92 -0.33 -8.40 -9.92
N ALA A 93 -0.41 -7.71 -8.79
CA ALA A 93 -1.02 -8.28 -7.58
C ALA A 93 -2.35 -7.53 -7.34
N PRO A 94 -3.18 -7.73 -6.29
CA PRO A 94 -4.52 -7.14 -6.24
C PRO A 94 -4.53 -5.60 -5.99
N ARG A 95 -3.76 -4.88 -6.80
CA ARG A 95 -4.11 -3.69 -7.56
C ARG A 95 -4.54 -2.48 -6.72
N PRO A 96 -3.62 -1.56 -6.40
CA PRO A 96 -3.96 -0.20 -5.97
C PRO A 96 -4.80 0.56 -7.01
N ILE A 97 -4.71 0.19 -8.29
CA ILE A 97 -5.60 0.65 -9.39
C ILE A 97 -6.95 -0.07 -9.45
N HIS A 98 -7.10 -1.23 -8.82
CA HIS A 98 -8.40 -1.87 -8.61
C HIS A 98 -8.94 -1.65 -7.22
N ILE A 99 -8.24 -0.98 -6.30
CA ILE A 99 -8.90 -0.43 -5.11
C ILE A 99 -10.04 0.46 -5.58
N LYS A 100 -9.82 1.28 -6.61
CA LYS A 100 -10.87 2.04 -7.30
C LYS A 100 -12.00 1.21 -7.95
N HIS A 101 -11.80 -0.09 -8.14
CA HIS A 101 -12.71 -1.03 -8.82
C HIS A 101 -13.15 -2.19 -7.92
N VAL A 102 -12.68 -2.27 -6.66
CA VAL A 102 -13.21 -3.19 -5.66
C VAL A 102 -14.66 -2.76 -5.50
N GLN A 103 -15.62 -3.69 -5.52
CA GLN A 103 -17.06 -3.38 -5.41
C GLN A 103 -17.38 -2.47 -4.20
N ARG A 104 -16.51 -2.47 -3.19
CA ARG A 104 -16.57 -1.64 -1.98
C ARG A 104 -16.20 -0.16 -2.17
N LEU A 105 -15.55 0.22 -3.28
CA LEU A 105 -15.12 1.59 -3.59
C LEU A 105 -15.80 2.12 -4.84
N LYS A 106 -17.13 2.17 -4.80
CA LYS A 106 -17.94 2.72 -5.89
C LYS A 106 -17.52 4.16 -6.18
N GLY A 107 -17.40 4.50 -7.46
CA GLY A 107 -17.04 5.85 -7.94
C GLY A 107 -15.60 6.29 -7.68
N ALA A 108 -14.72 5.40 -7.21
CA ALA A 108 -13.35 5.78 -6.89
C ALA A 108 -12.44 6.03 -8.10
N GLN A 109 -12.94 5.91 -9.33
CA GLN A 109 -12.16 6.10 -10.57
C GLN A 109 -11.40 7.42 -10.56
N ASN A 110 -12.05 8.47 -10.07
CA ASN A 110 -11.50 9.83 -10.00
C ASN A 110 -11.01 10.21 -8.59
N SER A 111 -11.04 9.29 -7.62
CA SER A 111 -10.55 9.55 -6.26
C SER A 111 -9.06 9.87 -6.26
N ALA A 112 -8.68 10.86 -5.48
CA ALA A 112 -7.27 11.14 -5.21
C ALA A 112 -6.64 9.98 -4.41
N VAL A 113 -5.37 9.67 -4.66
CA VAL A 113 -4.60 8.68 -3.90
C VAL A 113 -3.48 9.39 -3.17
N ILE A 114 -3.46 9.32 -1.84
CA ILE A 114 -2.46 9.97 -0.99
C ILE A 114 -1.60 8.89 -0.31
N ALA A 115 -0.28 8.97 -0.47
CA ALA A 115 0.65 8.00 0.10
C ALA A 115 1.04 8.36 1.53
N PHE A 116 1.02 7.34 2.40
CA PHE A 116 1.42 7.45 3.80
C PHE A 116 2.52 6.44 4.11
N GLY A 117 3.40 6.80 5.03
CA GLY A 117 4.42 5.89 5.53
C GLY A 117 5.28 6.53 6.62
N GLY A 118 5.77 5.70 7.54
CA GLY A 118 6.75 6.09 8.56
C GLY A 118 8.10 5.42 8.34
N SER A 119 9.19 6.05 8.77
CA SER A 119 10.56 5.52 8.60
C SER A 119 10.87 5.23 7.11
N TYR A 120 11.35 4.03 6.77
CA TYR A 120 11.50 3.56 5.40
C TYR A 120 10.19 3.59 4.60
N GLY A 121 9.04 3.37 5.25
CA GLY A 121 7.73 3.59 4.64
C GLY A 121 7.53 5.03 4.19
N GLY A 122 8.01 6.02 4.96
CA GLY A 122 7.95 7.43 4.56
C GLY A 122 8.83 7.74 3.35
N MET A 123 10.00 7.09 3.27
CA MET A 123 10.84 7.15 2.08
C MET A 123 10.12 6.57 0.85
N LEU A 124 9.46 5.43 1.00
CA LEU A 124 8.65 4.81 -0.06
C LEU A 124 7.47 5.71 -0.48
N ALA A 125 6.78 6.36 0.46
CA ALA A 125 5.72 7.31 0.18
C ALA A 125 6.22 8.53 -0.64
N ALA A 126 7.35 9.11 -0.25
CA ALA A 126 7.96 10.20 -1.01
C ALA A 126 8.42 9.74 -2.41
N TRP A 127 9.01 8.56 -2.52
CA TRP A 127 9.51 8.02 -3.79
C TRP A 127 8.40 7.60 -4.74
N ILE A 128 7.28 7.04 -4.24
CA ILE A 128 6.16 6.66 -5.10
C ILE A 128 5.51 7.90 -5.70
N ARG A 129 5.34 8.98 -4.92
CA ARG A 129 4.88 10.28 -5.44
C ARG A 129 5.82 10.84 -6.50
N THR A 130 7.13 10.73 -6.29
CA THR A 130 8.15 11.24 -7.22
C THR A 130 8.21 10.42 -8.52
N LYS A 131 8.13 9.09 -8.44
CA LYS A 131 8.31 8.19 -9.59
C LYS A 131 7.01 7.88 -10.33
N TYR A 132 5.88 7.91 -9.62
CA TYR A 132 4.56 7.58 -10.13
C TYR A 132 3.52 8.69 -9.81
N PRO A 133 3.78 9.96 -10.18
CA PRO A 133 2.88 11.08 -9.86
C PRO A 133 1.50 10.97 -10.53
N HIS A 134 1.38 10.12 -11.55
CA HIS A 134 0.13 9.81 -12.24
C HIS A 134 -0.70 8.70 -11.55
N LYS A 135 -0.21 8.18 -10.43
CA LYS A 135 -0.86 7.12 -9.62
C LYS A 135 -1.14 7.58 -8.19
N VAL A 136 -0.29 8.45 -7.66
CA VAL A 136 -0.36 9.00 -6.32
C VAL A 136 -0.33 10.52 -6.45
N ASP A 137 -1.38 11.18 -5.96
CA ASP A 137 -1.63 12.61 -6.07
C ASP A 137 -0.89 13.45 -5.02
N GLY A 138 -0.50 12.82 -3.91
CA GLY A 138 0.19 13.46 -2.78
C GLY A 138 0.95 12.47 -1.93
#